data_AF-A0A4R5KFA4-F1
#
_entry.id   AF-A0A4R5KFA4-F1
#
_cell.length_a   1.000
_cell.length_b   1.000
_cell.length_c   1.000
_cell.angle_alpha   90.00
_cell.angle_beta   90.00
_cell.angle_gamma   90.00
#
_symmetry.space_group_name_H-M   'P 1'
#
loop_
_entity.id
_entity.type
_entity.pdbx_description
1 polymer ?
#
loop_
_entity_poly.entity_id
_entity_poly.type
_entity_poly.pdbx_seq_one_letter_code
_entity_poly.pdbx_strand_id
1 'polypeptide(L)'
;MNWEQARRIRYGEFESAVRQYEPIGLLRDIAGRSSQTQEFLGFSESWGRLAPWTLSGLARASIMTSNRNRSKLIDERGFWRIAALFEQIETTPSDRFELVPFLLGKAHEQSPYQFSAKENLIRTILLLETKISYKEAKSAGDWAELLHVPLEDAAVSTLAVHAVARENGGVFNREVIRQLYSESIHDLAPVESFMGTLDRLTATLDEARVDALAAPQLRDGWRKYGYNPLVKTPLINIGDGVLCAPQTQWVLRSFSPENLYYLGWKKWKGDFGTELGYRVEAYTGDQLNHSGQLEVLPEIRWGKANGKLSVDWFLITPTATILIECKSARTTLNARAGDPTAVRSISQKLEAGFRQIDTTHDEIISGNSSFAAIPRDRPIIGLLITAEPCYLANTTDIRAALPETKIPILAASLPDIEHLATLPGEVLGDIFVRIVNDPELMTYDLSNSIRQLFGENYLPPRNELIDAAYLKYVMPERLIK
;
A
#
# COMPACT_ATOMS: atom_id res chain seq x y z
N MET A 1 -0.09 -30.12 -3.87
CA MET A 1 -1.33 -30.46 -3.13
C MET A 1 -2.48 -30.30 -4.11
N ASN A 2 -3.33 -31.32 -4.29
CA ASN A 2 -4.42 -31.29 -5.27
C ASN A 2 -5.53 -30.36 -4.75
N TRP A 3 -5.58 -29.12 -5.22
CA TRP A 3 -6.44 -28.05 -4.68
C TRP A 3 -7.94 -28.33 -4.84
N GLU A 4 -8.31 -29.19 -5.79
CA GLU A 4 -9.69 -29.64 -6.02
C GLU A 4 -10.22 -30.61 -4.95
N GLN A 5 -9.34 -31.23 -4.14
CA GLN A 5 -9.73 -32.21 -3.11
C GLN A 5 -9.64 -31.68 -1.67
N ALA A 6 -9.19 -30.44 -1.49
CA ALA A 6 -9.13 -29.83 -0.16
C ALA A 6 -10.53 -29.48 0.32
N ARG A 7 -10.90 -29.95 1.52
CA ARG A 7 -12.15 -29.56 2.20
C ARG A 7 -12.22 -28.03 2.28
N ARG A 8 -13.29 -27.44 1.75
CA ARG A 8 -13.64 -26.04 1.97
C ARG A 8 -14.46 -25.90 3.26
N ILE A 9 -14.22 -24.84 4.01
CA ILE A 9 -14.94 -24.56 5.27
C ILE A 9 -15.50 -23.15 5.28
N ARG A 10 -16.57 -22.91 6.06
CA ARG A 10 -17.06 -21.56 6.30
C ARG A 10 -16.16 -20.80 7.27
N TYR A 11 -16.17 -19.47 7.20
CA TYR A 11 -15.38 -18.62 8.09
C TYR A 11 -15.68 -18.88 9.57
N GLY A 12 -16.95 -19.14 9.92
CA GLY A 12 -17.35 -19.46 11.29
C GLY A 12 -16.76 -20.78 11.84
N GLU A 13 -16.44 -21.77 10.99
CA GLU A 13 -15.76 -23.00 11.41
C GLU A 13 -14.30 -22.71 11.79
N PHE A 14 -13.63 -21.87 11.01
CA PHE A 14 -12.28 -21.37 11.31
C PHE A 14 -12.26 -20.57 12.62
N GLU A 15 -13.15 -19.61 12.80
CA GLU A 15 -13.27 -18.83 14.03
C GLU A 15 -13.52 -19.73 15.25
N SER A 16 -14.39 -20.72 15.11
CA SER A 16 -14.69 -21.68 16.18
C SER A 16 -13.47 -22.51 16.58
N ALA A 17 -12.56 -22.79 15.64
CA ALA A 17 -11.31 -23.48 15.93
C ALA A 17 -10.30 -22.57 16.65
N VAL A 18 -10.17 -21.31 16.21
CA VAL A 18 -9.29 -20.31 16.85
C VAL A 18 -9.74 -19.98 18.27
N ARG A 19 -11.05 -19.80 18.49
CA ARG A 19 -11.65 -19.46 19.80
C ARG A 19 -11.41 -20.49 20.91
N GLN A 20 -10.90 -21.68 20.58
CA GLN A 20 -10.58 -22.71 21.57
C GLN A 20 -9.36 -22.36 22.40
N TYR A 21 -8.45 -21.54 21.87
CA TYR A 21 -7.16 -21.25 22.49
C TYR A 21 -7.21 -19.99 23.37
N GLU A 22 -6.31 -19.93 24.34
CA GLU A 22 -6.08 -18.74 25.15
C GLU A 22 -5.52 -17.60 24.27
N PRO A 23 -6.19 -16.43 24.20
CA PRO A 23 -5.86 -15.39 23.23
C PRO A 23 -4.44 -14.83 23.36
N ILE A 24 -3.95 -14.57 24.57
CA ILE A 24 -2.63 -13.97 24.79
C ILE A 24 -1.53 -14.95 24.36
N GLY A 25 -1.63 -16.20 24.78
CA GLY A 25 -0.72 -17.28 24.40
C GLY A 25 -0.70 -17.52 22.90
N LEU A 26 -1.86 -17.50 22.25
CA LEU A 26 -1.94 -17.58 20.79
C LEU A 26 -1.29 -16.37 20.11
N LEU A 27 -1.56 -15.14 20.57
CA LEU A 27 -0.95 -13.94 19.99
C LEU A 27 0.58 -13.93 20.16
N ARG A 28 1.09 -14.41 21.30
CA ARG A 28 2.53 -14.58 21.55
C ARG A 28 3.16 -15.58 20.58
N ASP A 29 2.54 -16.75 20.37
CA ASP A 29 3.04 -17.75 19.43
C ASP A 29 3.07 -17.21 17.98
N ILE A 30 2.01 -16.51 17.56
CA ILE A 30 1.94 -15.85 16.25
C ILE A 30 3.04 -14.79 16.13
N ALA A 31 3.23 -13.94 17.15
CA ALA A 31 4.26 -12.90 17.16
C ALA A 31 5.68 -13.49 17.03
N GLY A 32 5.95 -14.59 17.75
CA GLY A 32 7.20 -15.35 17.65
C GLY A 32 7.47 -15.81 16.22
N ARG A 33 6.48 -16.42 15.56
CA ARG A 33 6.61 -16.88 14.16
C ARG A 33 6.74 -15.71 13.18
N SER A 34 5.98 -14.64 13.40
CA SER A 34 6.04 -13.45 12.55
C SER A 34 7.41 -12.77 12.60
N SER A 35 8.03 -12.70 13.78
CA SER A 35 9.35 -12.06 13.94
C SER A 35 10.46 -12.73 13.11
N GLN A 36 10.31 -14.05 12.88
CA GLN A 36 11.22 -14.87 12.09
C GLN A 36 10.92 -14.85 10.59
N THR A 37 9.81 -14.23 10.18
CA THR A 37 9.44 -14.18 8.76
C THR A 37 10.38 -13.23 8.02
N GLN A 38 10.97 -13.72 6.94
CA GLN A 38 11.86 -12.92 6.10
C GLN A 38 11.09 -11.87 5.29
N GLU A 39 11.76 -10.77 4.96
CA GLU A 39 11.24 -9.81 3.98
C GLU A 39 11.03 -10.49 2.63
N PHE A 40 10.09 -9.97 1.84
CA PHE A 40 9.82 -10.52 0.53
C PHE A 40 10.95 -10.17 -0.44
N LEU A 41 11.75 -11.18 -0.80
CA LEU A 41 12.72 -11.12 -1.90
C LEU A 41 12.29 -11.97 -3.10
N GLY A 42 11.05 -12.49 -3.06
CA GLY A 42 10.51 -13.49 -3.97
C GLY A 42 9.79 -14.61 -3.22
N PHE A 43 9.04 -15.44 -3.95
CA PHE A 43 8.39 -16.62 -3.38
C PHE A 43 9.42 -17.70 -3.08
N SER A 44 9.78 -17.83 -1.79
CA SER A 44 10.68 -18.87 -1.30
C SER A 44 9.89 -20.02 -0.62
N GLU A 45 10.58 -21.12 -0.32
CA GLU A 45 9.98 -22.23 0.42
C GLU A 45 9.49 -21.79 1.82
N SER A 46 10.13 -20.79 2.45
CA SER A 46 9.69 -20.28 3.75
C SER A 46 8.34 -19.55 3.68
N TRP A 47 8.12 -18.75 2.63
CA TRP A 47 6.83 -18.11 2.36
C TRP A 47 5.74 -19.12 1.99
N GLY A 48 6.12 -20.22 1.33
CA GLY A 48 5.19 -21.32 1.03
C GLY A 48 4.75 -22.13 2.25
N ARG A 49 5.57 -22.17 3.32
CA ARG A 49 5.25 -22.91 4.55
C ARG A 49 4.33 -22.12 5.49
N LEU A 50 4.58 -20.83 5.68
CA LEU A 50 3.80 -19.98 6.57
C LEU A 50 3.75 -18.55 6.04
N ALA A 51 2.62 -18.19 5.42
CA ALA A 51 2.50 -16.89 4.82
C ALA A 51 2.18 -15.79 5.86
N PRO A 52 2.71 -14.56 5.70
CA PRO A 52 2.44 -13.44 6.60
C PRO A 52 0.96 -13.11 6.77
N TRP A 53 0.17 -13.23 5.69
CA TRP A 53 -1.27 -12.98 5.72
C TRP A 53 -2.05 -14.05 6.51
N THR A 54 -1.57 -15.29 6.54
CA THR A 54 -2.12 -16.35 7.40
C THR A 54 -1.96 -15.96 8.86
N LEU A 55 -0.76 -15.54 9.29
CA LEU A 55 -0.50 -15.07 10.66
C LEU A 55 -1.40 -13.88 11.03
N SER A 56 -1.53 -12.93 10.11
CA SER A 56 -2.41 -11.76 10.26
C SER A 56 -3.88 -12.18 10.45
N GLY A 57 -4.37 -13.13 9.65
CA GLY A 57 -5.72 -13.68 9.76
C GLY A 57 -5.98 -14.43 11.06
N LEU A 58 -5.00 -15.23 11.53
CA LEU A 58 -5.06 -15.92 12.83
C LEU A 58 -5.12 -14.91 13.98
N ALA A 59 -4.26 -13.89 13.96
CA ALA A 59 -4.23 -12.85 14.98
C ALA A 59 -5.56 -12.09 15.04
N ARG A 60 -6.11 -11.71 13.88
CA ARG A 60 -7.42 -11.07 13.78
C ARG A 60 -8.52 -11.93 14.39
N ALA A 61 -8.57 -13.22 14.04
CA ALA A 61 -9.57 -14.13 14.57
C ALA A 61 -9.43 -14.31 16.10
N SER A 62 -8.20 -14.36 16.62
CA SER A 62 -7.95 -14.40 18.07
C SER A 62 -8.47 -13.14 18.77
N ILE A 63 -8.15 -11.96 18.23
CA ILE A 63 -8.63 -10.67 18.77
C ILE A 63 -10.17 -10.62 18.78
N MET A 64 -10.79 -11.03 17.68
CA MET A 64 -12.25 -10.93 17.48
C MET A 64 -13.05 -11.92 18.31
N THR A 65 -12.59 -13.17 18.43
CA THR A 65 -13.47 -14.28 18.86
C THR A 65 -13.11 -14.90 20.20
N SER A 66 -11.86 -14.74 20.66
CA SER A 66 -11.40 -15.36 21.90
C SER A 66 -11.88 -14.57 23.12
N ASN A 67 -12.27 -15.29 24.17
CA ASN A 67 -12.57 -14.69 25.47
C ASN A 67 -11.44 -14.98 26.47
N ARG A 68 -11.21 -14.07 27.42
CA ARG A 68 -10.13 -14.18 28.42
C ARG A 68 -10.25 -15.40 29.35
N ASN A 69 -11.39 -16.10 29.32
CA ASN A 69 -11.67 -17.27 30.15
C ASN A 69 -11.21 -18.60 29.51
N ARG A 70 -10.55 -18.58 28.34
CA ARG A 70 -9.94 -19.78 27.76
C ARG A 70 -8.61 -20.09 28.44
N SER A 71 -8.34 -21.36 28.68
CA SER A 71 -7.10 -21.84 29.31
C SER A 71 -6.29 -22.80 28.43
N LYS A 72 -6.82 -23.19 27.26
CA LYS A 72 -6.13 -24.12 26.36
C LYS A 72 -4.97 -23.40 25.68
N LEU A 73 -3.75 -23.80 26.00
CA LEU A 73 -2.55 -23.31 25.32
C LEU A 73 -2.47 -23.86 23.89
N ILE A 74 -1.89 -23.07 22.99
CA ILE A 74 -1.60 -23.48 21.62
C ILE A 74 -0.36 -24.38 21.62
N ASP A 75 -0.42 -25.50 20.91
CA ASP A 75 0.72 -26.35 20.61
C ASP A 75 1.00 -26.36 19.10
N GLU A 76 2.12 -26.94 18.67
CA GLU A 76 2.55 -26.94 17.27
C GLU A 76 1.47 -27.55 16.35
N ARG A 77 0.87 -28.67 16.77
CA ARG A 77 -0.20 -29.33 16.02
C ARG A 77 -1.44 -28.45 15.92
N GLY A 78 -1.82 -27.79 17.01
CA GLY A 78 -2.93 -26.86 17.08
C GLY A 78 -2.74 -25.65 16.16
N PHE A 79 -1.52 -25.11 16.12
CA PHE A 79 -1.14 -23.99 15.26
C PHE A 79 -1.30 -24.36 13.78
N TRP A 80 -0.65 -25.45 13.35
CA TRP A 80 -0.74 -25.88 11.95
C TRP A 80 -2.16 -26.25 11.53
N ARG A 81 -2.96 -26.79 12.47
CA ARG A 81 -4.38 -27.02 12.21
C ARG A 81 -5.12 -25.72 11.90
N ILE A 82 -5.00 -24.68 12.73
CA ILE A 82 -5.73 -23.42 12.47
C ILE A 82 -5.20 -22.66 11.25
N ALA A 83 -3.89 -22.74 10.98
CA ALA A 83 -3.29 -22.20 9.76
C ALA A 83 -3.84 -22.90 8.51
N ALA A 84 -3.91 -24.23 8.50
CA ALA A 84 -4.50 -24.98 7.40
C ALA A 84 -5.99 -24.67 7.21
N LEU A 85 -6.75 -24.52 8.30
CA LEU A 85 -8.16 -24.11 8.23
C LEU A 85 -8.31 -22.72 7.60
N PHE A 86 -7.40 -21.78 7.87
CA PHE A 86 -7.44 -20.44 7.27
C PHE A 86 -7.28 -20.46 5.74
N GLU A 87 -6.42 -21.34 5.21
CA GLU A 87 -6.26 -21.53 3.76
C GLU A 87 -7.46 -22.24 3.11
N GLN A 88 -8.21 -23.03 3.89
CA GLN A 88 -9.40 -23.76 3.45
C GLN A 88 -10.70 -22.93 3.51
N ILE A 89 -10.65 -21.69 4.02
CA ILE A 89 -11.83 -20.83 4.07
C ILE A 89 -12.36 -20.61 2.65
N GLU A 90 -13.65 -20.86 2.47
CA GLU A 90 -14.37 -20.55 1.25
C GLU A 90 -14.50 -19.03 1.07
N THR A 91 -13.90 -18.51 0.00
CA THR A 91 -13.89 -17.07 -0.30
C THR A 91 -14.80 -16.68 -1.46
N THR A 92 -15.70 -17.58 -1.87
CA THR A 92 -16.60 -17.39 -3.02
C THR A 92 -18.02 -17.75 -2.60
N PRO A 93 -18.81 -16.77 -2.13
CA PRO A 93 -20.16 -17.03 -1.63
C PRO A 93 -21.23 -17.22 -2.72
N SER A 94 -20.90 -17.06 -4.00
CA SER A 94 -21.82 -17.24 -5.12
C SER A 94 -21.79 -18.67 -5.67
N ASP A 95 -22.94 -19.15 -6.14
CA ASP A 95 -23.08 -20.41 -6.89
C ASP A 95 -22.26 -20.42 -8.21
N ARG A 96 -21.66 -19.28 -8.57
CA ARG A 96 -20.80 -19.09 -9.73
C ARG A 96 -19.48 -18.45 -9.28
N PHE A 97 -18.37 -19.10 -9.61
CA PHE A 97 -17.04 -18.56 -9.39
C PHE A 97 -16.77 -17.39 -10.34
N GLU A 98 -16.42 -16.24 -9.80
CA GLU A 98 -15.94 -15.08 -10.58
C GLU A 98 -14.45 -14.87 -10.28
N LEU A 99 -13.62 -14.94 -11.32
CA LEU A 99 -12.16 -14.94 -11.18
C LEU A 99 -11.62 -13.61 -10.65
N VAL A 100 -12.04 -12.48 -11.23
CA VAL A 100 -11.51 -11.15 -10.86
C VAL A 100 -11.83 -10.77 -9.42
N PRO A 101 -13.08 -10.90 -8.91
CA PRO A 101 -13.36 -10.65 -7.50
C PRO A 101 -12.55 -11.56 -6.57
N PHE A 102 -12.39 -12.85 -6.90
CA PHE A 102 -11.54 -13.76 -6.14
C PHE A 102 -10.07 -13.30 -6.09
N LEU A 103 -9.50 -12.95 -7.25
CA LEU A 103 -8.12 -12.47 -7.35
C LEU A 103 -7.92 -11.13 -6.64
N LEU A 104 -8.92 -10.25 -6.63
CA LEU A 104 -8.84 -8.95 -5.98
C LEU A 104 -8.73 -9.09 -4.46
N GLY A 105 -9.55 -9.97 -3.86
CA GLY A 105 -9.44 -10.32 -2.44
C GLY A 105 -8.05 -10.85 -2.08
N LYS A 106 -7.50 -11.73 -2.93
CA LYS A 106 -6.14 -12.27 -2.77
C LYS A 106 -5.06 -11.20 -2.92
N ALA A 107 -5.15 -10.34 -3.93
CA ALA A 107 -4.17 -9.29 -4.16
C ALA A 107 -4.13 -8.31 -2.97
N HIS A 108 -5.29 -7.86 -2.46
CA HIS A 108 -5.33 -6.98 -1.30
C HIS A 108 -4.89 -7.65 0.01
N GLU A 109 -5.05 -8.97 0.14
CA GLU A 109 -4.54 -9.75 1.27
C GLU A 109 -3.01 -9.92 1.21
N GLN A 110 -2.45 -10.23 0.04
CA GLN A 110 -1.07 -10.71 -0.09
C GLN A 110 -0.06 -9.63 -0.50
N SER A 111 -0.40 -8.82 -1.49
CA SER A 111 0.52 -7.85 -2.09
C SER A 111 1.12 -6.85 -1.09
N PRO A 112 0.41 -6.40 -0.04
CA PRO A 112 1.02 -5.47 0.90
C PRO A 112 2.26 -5.97 1.64
N TYR A 113 2.46 -7.28 1.74
CA TYR A 113 3.65 -7.87 2.35
C TYR A 113 4.85 -7.94 1.38
N GLN A 114 4.62 -7.59 0.10
CA GLN A 114 5.62 -7.70 -0.97
C GLN A 114 6.30 -6.36 -1.27
N PHE A 115 5.85 -5.26 -0.66
CA PHE A 115 6.44 -3.94 -0.87
C PHE A 115 7.69 -3.73 -0.03
N SER A 116 8.65 -2.99 -0.60
CA SER A 116 9.84 -2.53 0.12
C SER A 116 9.45 -1.64 1.31
N ALA A 117 9.89 -2.05 2.50
CA ALA A 117 9.74 -1.28 3.72
C ALA A 117 10.35 0.13 3.59
N LYS A 118 11.57 0.18 3.04
CA LYS A 118 12.32 1.41 2.81
C LYS A 118 11.53 2.37 1.90
N GLU A 119 11.10 1.89 0.73
CA GLU A 119 10.39 2.75 -0.23
C GLU A 119 9.05 3.21 0.34
N ASN A 120 8.29 2.35 1.02
CA ASN A 120 7.04 2.74 1.65
C ASN A 120 7.22 3.83 2.71
N LEU A 121 8.22 3.70 3.57
CA LEU A 121 8.51 4.66 4.63
C LEU A 121 8.87 6.03 4.04
N ILE A 122 9.80 6.04 3.08
CA ILE A 122 10.30 7.28 2.48
C ILE A 122 9.30 7.93 1.54
N ARG A 123 8.57 7.14 0.73
CA ARG A 123 7.45 7.63 -0.08
C ARG A 123 6.45 8.39 0.77
N THR A 124 6.16 7.89 1.98
CA THR A 124 5.21 8.55 2.87
C THR A 124 5.71 9.92 3.32
N ILE A 125 6.98 10.01 3.73
CA ILE A 125 7.59 11.30 4.11
C ILE A 125 7.56 12.26 2.93
N LEU A 126 8.13 11.83 1.79
CA LEU A 126 8.23 12.67 0.60
C LEU A 126 6.85 13.16 0.13
N LEU A 127 5.87 12.27 0.01
CA LEU A 127 4.50 12.63 -0.40
C LEU A 127 3.87 13.67 0.53
N LEU A 128 4.08 13.55 1.84
CA LEU A 128 3.48 14.46 2.83
C LEU A 128 4.28 15.76 3.03
N GLU A 129 5.54 15.81 2.61
CA GLU A 129 6.36 17.02 2.61
C GLU A 129 6.34 17.76 1.27
N THR A 130 5.95 17.09 0.17
CA THR A 130 5.87 17.70 -1.16
C THR A 130 5.06 19.00 -1.09
N LYS A 131 5.64 20.07 -1.62
CA LYS A 131 5.03 21.40 -1.62
C LYS A 131 3.86 21.43 -2.59
N ILE A 132 2.73 21.92 -2.12
CA ILE A 132 1.52 22.08 -2.93
C ILE A 132 0.99 23.50 -2.83
N SER A 133 0.34 23.96 -3.89
CA SER A 133 -0.39 25.23 -3.90
C SER A 133 -1.85 25.00 -3.51
N TYR A 134 -2.10 24.62 -2.25
CA TYR A 134 -3.43 24.42 -1.70
C TYR A 134 -3.60 25.17 -0.38
N LYS A 135 -4.62 26.02 -0.30
CA LYS A 135 -4.80 26.97 0.82
C LYS A 135 -5.01 26.29 2.18
N GLU A 136 -5.49 25.04 2.19
CA GLU A 136 -5.81 24.28 3.43
C GLU A 136 -4.79 23.16 3.68
N ALA A 137 -3.64 23.21 3.00
CA ALA A 137 -2.57 22.22 3.12
C ALA A 137 -2.11 22.09 4.58
N LYS A 138 -2.02 20.85 5.07
CA LYS A 138 -1.53 20.56 6.42
C LYS A 138 -0.04 20.85 6.52
N SER A 139 0.29 21.61 7.55
CA SER A 139 1.65 21.95 7.94
C SER A 139 2.32 20.77 8.65
N ALA A 140 3.64 20.86 8.83
CA ALA A 140 4.38 19.93 9.68
C ALA A 140 3.81 19.89 11.11
N GLY A 141 3.33 21.03 11.63
CA GLY A 141 2.70 21.12 12.96
C GLY A 141 1.39 20.34 13.06
N ASP A 142 0.56 20.37 12.00
CA ASP A 142 -0.69 19.59 11.96
C ASP A 142 -0.40 18.08 11.99
N TRP A 143 0.62 17.64 11.23
CA TRP A 143 1.07 16.24 11.26
C TRP A 143 1.65 15.85 12.62
N ALA A 144 2.43 16.74 13.25
CA ALA A 144 2.95 16.50 14.59
C ALA A 144 1.84 16.36 15.63
N GLU A 145 0.77 17.16 15.52
CA GLU A 145 -0.42 17.01 16.38
C GLU A 145 -1.10 15.65 16.16
N LEU A 146 -1.28 15.23 14.90
CA LEU A 146 -1.94 13.98 14.55
C LEU A 146 -1.15 12.75 14.97
N LEU A 147 0.18 12.79 14.85
CA LEU A 147 1.09 11.69 15.14
C LEU A 147 1.62 11.72 16.59
N HIS A 148 1.35 12.80 17.31
CA HIS A 148 1.91 13.15 18.63
C HIS A 148 3.43 13.37 18.66
N VAL A 149 4.08 13.35 17.50
CA VAL A 149 5.52 13.49 17.29
C VAL A 149 5.75 14.04 15.87
N PRO A 150 6.88 14.71 15.57
CA PRO A 150 7.22 15.12 14.20
C PRO A 150 7.12 13.96 13.18
N LEU A 151 6.84 14.27 11.92
CA LEU A 151 6.59 13.25 10.88
C LEU A 151 7.83 12.37 10.65
N GLU A 152 8.99 13.00 10.56
CA GLU A 152 10.30 12.38 10.44
C GLU A 152 10.60 11.47 11.64
N ASP A 153 10.37 11.96 12.86
CA ASP A 153 10.57 11.21 14.09
C ASP A 153 9.64 9.99 14.16
N ALA A 154 8.38 10.12 13.72
CA ALA A 154 7.43 9.02 13.66
C ALA A 154 7.90 7.92 12.71
N ALA A 155 8.50 8.29 11.56
CA ALA A 155 9.02 7.35 10.59
C ALA A 155 10.18 6.52 11.19
N VAL A 156 11.16 7.20 11.77
CA VAL A 156 12.34 6.56 12.38
C VAL A 156 11.96 5.73 13.60
N SER A 157 11.09 6.26 14.45
CA SER A 157 10.56 5.55 15.61
C SER A 157 9.81 4.28 15.20
N THR A 158 9.02 4.34 14.12
CA THR A 158 8.31 3.17 13.59
C THR A 158 9.29 2.08 13.13
N LEU A 159 10.37 2.46 12.45
CA LEU A 159 11.43 1.51 12.04
C LEU A 159 12.13 0.87 13.25
N ALA A 160 12.49 1.66 14.26
CA ALA A 160 13.14 1.16 15.47
C ALA A 160 12.22 0.20 16.26
N VAL A 161 10.94 0.54 16.40
CA VAL A 161 9.94 -0.32 17.06
C VAL A 161 9.78 -1.63 16.28
N HIS A 162 9.80 -1.58 14.94
CA HIS A 162 9.78 -2.80 14.12
C HIS A 162 11.03 -3.67 14.37
N ALA A 163 12.22 -3.07 14.38
CA ALA A 163 13.46 -3.79 14.66
C ALA A 163 13.42 -4.44 16.06
N VAL A 164 13.03 -3.70 17.10
CA VAL A 164 12.87 -4.24 18.46
C VAL A 164 11.87 -5.39 18.49
N ALA A 165 10.72 -5.24 17.84
CA ALA A 165 9.75 -6.31 17.76
C ALA A 165 10.34 -7.57 17.10
N ARG A 166 11.15 -7.43 16.04
CA ARG A 166 11.78 -8.58 15.39
C ARG A 166 12.84 -9.25 16.26
N GLU A 167 13.75 -8.49 16.84
CA GLU A 167 14.85 -9.02 17.65
C GLU A 167 14.38 -9.67 18.96
N ASN A 168 13.19 -9.29 19.46
CA ASN A 168 12.62 -9.80 20.70
C ASN A 168 11.49 -10.82 20.47
N GLY A 169 11.48 -11.54 19.35
CA GLY A 169 10.49 -12.61 19.13
C GLY A 169 9.05 -12.09 19.04
N GLY A 170 8.86 -10.83 18.64
CA GLY A 170 7.57 -10.15 18.57
C GLY A 170 7.00 -9.71 19.93
N VAL A 171 7.71 -9.90 21.04
CA VAL A 171 7.21 -9.60 22.40
C VAL A 171 8.26 -8.83 23.19
N PHE A 172 7.93 -7.63 23.63
CA PHE A 172 8.88 -6.74 24.32
C PHE A 172 8.15 -5.82 25.29
N ASN A 173 8.88 -5.02 26.05
CA ASN A 173 8.32 -3.98 26.91
C ASN A 173 8.97 -2.63 26.60
N ARG A 174 8.47 -1.56 27.21
CA ARG A 174 9.00 -0.20 26.98
C ARG A 174 10.45 -0.04 27.39
N GLU A 175 10.92 -0.85 28.35
CA GLU A 175 12.28 -0.73 28.86
C GLU A 175 13.32 -1.19 27.83
N VAL A 176 12.99 -2.20 27.01
CA VAL A 176 13.83 -2.62 25.89
C VAL A 176 14.06 -1.46 24.91
N ILE A 177 13.02 -0.66 24.61
CA ILE A 177 13.16 0.51 23.73
C ILE A 177 14.03 1.57 24.39
N ARG A 178 13.87 1.84 25.70
CA ARG A 178 14.70 2.81 26.43
C ARG A 178 16.16 2.39 26.48
N GLN A 179 16.41 1.10 26.67
CA GLN A 179 17.76 0.55 26.63
C GLN A 179 18.38 0.74 25.24
N LEU A 180 17.69 0.31 24.19
CA LEU A 180 18.15 0.50 22.81
C LEU A 180 18.41 1.98 22.49
N TYR A 181 17.55 2.87 22.97
CA TYR A 181 17.71 4.31 22.87
C TYR A 181 19.04 4.77 23.46
N SER A 182 19.28 4.42 24.73
CA SER A 182 20.51 4.80 25.43
C SER A 182 21.78 4.24 24.81
N GLU A 183 21.70 3.06 24.18
CA GLU A 183 22.86 2.36 23.64
C GLU A 183 23.19 2.77 22.20
N SER A 184 22.19 2.93 21.32
CA SER A 184 22.42 2.86 19.87
C SER A 184 21.63 3.84 19.00
N ILE A 185 20.50 4.39 19.47
CA ILE A 185 19.59 5.18 18.61
C ILE A 185 19.22 6.57 19.16
N HIS A 186 19.93 7.08 20.16
CA HIS A 186 19.63 8.39 20.76
C HIS A 186 19.78 9.58 19.80
N ASP A 187 20.62 9.45 18.78
CA ASP A 187 20.84 10.48 17.76
C ASP A 187 19.79 10.48 16.63
N LEU A 188 18.89 9.49 16.60
CA LEU A 188 17.91 9.31 15.53
C LEU A 188 16.64 10.14 15.73
N ALA A 189 16.14 10.20 16.95
CA ALA A 189 14.99 11.01 17.36
C ALA A 189 15.04 11.20 18.89
N PRO A 190 14.28 12.12 19.49
CA PRO A 190 14.13 12.19 20.95
C PRO A 190 13.45 10.94 21.55
N VAL A 191 13.76 10.57 22.79
CA VAL A 191 13.14 9.42 23.47
C VAL A 191 11.62 9.58 23.57
N GLU A 192 11.14 10.82 23.73
CA GLU A 192 9.74 11.18 23.76
C GLU A 192 9.05 10.81 22.44
N SER A 193 9.74 10.96 21.31
CA SER A 193 9.20 10.59 19.99
C SER A 193 9.07 9.08 19.81
N PHE A 194 10.03 8.30 20.32
CA PHE A 194 9.92 6.85 20.36
C PHE A 194 8.75 6.40 21.25
N MET A 195 8.60 7.00 22.43
CA MET A 195 7.51 6.67 23.36
C MET A 195 6.14 7.08 22.80
N GLY A 196 6.02 8.27 22.22
CA GLY A 196 4.78 8.75 21.60
C GLY A 196 4.36 7.91 20.39
N THR A 197 5.34 7.49 19.57
CA THR A 197 5.08 6.53 18.49
C THR A 197 4.61 5.18 19.04
N LEU A 198 5.26 4.67 20.08
CA LEU A 198 4.86 3.41 20.71
C LEU A 198 3.43 3.48 21.27
N ASP A 199 3.06 4.57 21.91
CA ASP A 199 1.71 4.83 22.42
C ASP A 199 0.69 4.81 21.28
N ARG A 200 0.96 5.53 20.18
CA ARG A 200 0.09 5.59 19.00
C ARG A 200 -0.13 4.20 18.37
N LEU A 201 0.90 3.37 18.34
CA LEU A 201 0.86 2.04 17.72
C LEU A 201 0.26 0.95 18.60
N THR A 202 -0.01 1.25 19.87
CA THR A 202 -0.45 0.27 20.86
C THR A 202 -1.95 0.37 21.12
N ALA A 203 -2.61 -0.78 21.18
CA ALA A 203 -3.95 -0.94 21.74
C ALA A 203 -3.96 -2.08 22.75
N THR A 204 -4.90 -2.06 23.69
CA THR A 204 -5.27 -3.26 24.43
C THR A 204 -6.04 -4.24 23.53
N LEU A 205 -6.12 -5.51 23.97
CA LEU A 205 -6.90 -6.52 23.25
C LEU A 205 -8.38 -6.11 23.06
N ASP A 206 -8.98 -5.43 24.05
CA ASP A 206 -10.38 -5.02 23.98
C ASP A 206 -10.57 -3.80 23.07
N GLU A 207 -9.65 -2.82 23.08
CA GLU A 207 -9.67 -1.69 22.14
C GLU A 207 -9.54 -2.17 20.69
N ALA A 208 -8.61 -3.09 20.43
CA ALA A 208 -8.45 -3.68 19.09
C ALA A 208 -9.71 -4.44 18.65
N ARG A 209 -10.40 -5.13 19.57
CA ARG A 209 -11.68 -5.79 19.27
C ARG A 209 -12.78 -4.77 18.96
N VAL A 210 -12.89 -3.70 19.75
CA VAL A 210 -13.87 -2.63 19.52
C VAL A 210 -13.65 -1.96 18.16
N ASP A 211 -12.40 -1.66 17.82
CA ASP A 211 -12.03 -1.06 16.54
C ASP A 211 -12.42 -1.96 15.35
N ALA A 212 -12.16 -3.26 15.47
CA ALA A 212 -12.52 -4.23 14.45
C ALA A 212 -14.04 -4.41 14.28
N LEU A 213 -14.82 -4.33 15.36
CA LEU A 213 -16.29 -4.40 15.32
C LEU A 213 -16.92 -3.11 14.80
N ALA A 214 -16.26 -1.96 14.93
CA ALA A 214 -16.72 -0.68 14.42
C ALA A 214 -16.54 -0.55 12.89
N ALA A 215 -15.67 -1.35 12.28
CA ALA A 215 -15.48 -1.38 10.83
C ALA A 215 -16.68 -2.03 10.11
N PRO A 216 -16.93 -1.70 8.82
CA PRO A 216 -17.93 -2.39 8.01
C PRO A 216 -17.68 -3.90 7.97
N GLN A 217 -18.69 -4.68 8.32
CA GLN A 217 -18.59 -6.14 8.35
C GLN A 217 -18.95 -6.73 6.99
N LEU A 218 -18.07 -7.60 6.48
CA LEU A 218 -18.30 -8.32 5.24
C LEU A 218 -19.22 -9.53 5.47
N ARG A 219 -19.97 -9.93 4.43
CA ARG A 219 -20.79 -11.16 4.47
C ARG A 219 -19.89 -12.40 4.48
N ASP A 220 -20.41 -13.54 4.93
CA ASP A 220 -19.60 -14.70 5.36
C ASP A 220 -18.50 -15.13 4.38
N GLY A 221 -18.82 -15.30 3.09
CA GLY A 221 -17.84 -15.69 2.07
C GLY A 221 -16.76 -14.66 1.73
N TRP A 222 -16.84 -13.43 2.26
CA TRP A 222 -15.77 -12.43 2.14
C TRP A 222 -15.14 -12.08 3.48
N ARG A 223 -15.62 -12.65 4.60
CA ARG A 223 -15.11 -12.32 5.93
C ARG A 223 -13.61 -12.55 6.03
N LYS A 224 -13.02 -13.51 5.29
CA LYS A 224 -11.55 -13.68 5.24
C LYS A 224 -10.82 -12.34 5.01
N TYR A 225 -11.30 -11.54 4.06
CA TYR A 225 -10.71 -10.26 3.66
C TYR A 225 -11.19 -9.05 4.47
N GLY A 226 -11.88 -9.29 5.58
CA GLY A 226 -12.36 -8.23 6.47
C GLY A 226 -11.24 -7.42 7.11
N TYR A 227 -11.61 -6.21 7.58
CA TYR A 227 -10.70 -5.30 8.26
C TYR A 227 -9.97 -5.96 9.43
N ASN A 228 -8.64 -5.75 9.51
CA ASN A 228 -7.80 -6.21 10.61
C ASN A 228 -7.40 -5.01 11.49
N PRO A 229 -7.71 -4.99 12.80
CA PRO A 229 -7.37 -3.85 13.67
C PRO A 229 -5.85 -3.62 13.80
N LEU A 230 -5.03 -4.65 13.53
CA LEU A 230 -3.57 -4.53 13.51
C LEU A 230 -3.06 -3.59 12.41
N VAL A 231 -3.88 -3.26 11.41
CA VAL A 231 -3.58 -2.23 10.41
C VAL A 231 -3.28 -0.88 11.07
N LYS A 232 -4.05 -0.56 12.11
CA LYS A 232 -4.05 0.74 12.78
C LYS A 232 -3.18 0.73 14.03
N THR A 233 -3.32 -0.30 14.86
CA THR A 233 -2.56 -0.49 16.10
C THR A 233 -1.89 -1.86 16.07
N PRO A 234 -0.69 -1.97 15.47
CA PRO A 234 -0.02 -3.24 15.24
C PRO A 234 0.52 -3.89 16.53
N LEU A 235 0.58 -3.14 17.63
CA LEU A 235 1.01 -3.62 18.93
C LEU A 235 -0.19 -3.82 19.86
N ILE A 236 -0.25 -4.99 20.49
CA ILE A 236 -1.24 -5.34 21.49
C ILE A 236 -0.57 -5.34 22.87
N ASN A 237 -1.05 -4.50 23.77
CA ASN A 237 -0.71 -4.59 25.19
C ASN A 237 -1.41 -5.82 25.79
N ILE A 238 -0.60 -6.81 26.18
CA ILE A 238 -1.05 -8.10 26.72
C ILE A 238 -0.98 -8.17 28.26
N GLY A 239 -0.75 -7.03 28.93
CA GLY A 239 -0.68 -6.92 30.39
C GLY A 239 0.71 -6.54 30.89
N ASP A 240 0.77 -5.92 32.07
CA ASP A 240 2.01 -5.56 32.78
C ASP A 240 3.03 -4.77 31.96
N GLY A 241 2.56 -3.96 31.00
CA GLY A 241 3.40 -3.17 30.11
C GLY A 241 4.10 -3.98 29.01
N VAL A 242 3.75 -5.26 28.85
CA VAL A 242 4.25 -6.14 27.80
C VAL A 242 3.45 -5.91 26.52
N LEU A 243 4.17 -5.63 25.44
CA LEU A 243 3.66 -5.40 24.10
C LEU A 243 3.93 -6.62 23.23
N CYS A 244 2.95 -6.98 22.41
CA CYS A 244 3.00 -8.06 21.46
C CYS A 244 2.74 -7.51 20.06
N ALA A 245 3.57 -7.87 19.08
CA ALA A 245 3.41 -7.54 17.67
C ALA A 245 3.03 -8.81 16.89
N PRO A 246 1.73 -9.18 16.80
CA PRO A 246 1.33 -10.46 16.22
C PRO A 246 1.71 -10.60 14.74
N GLN A 247 1.85 -9.47 14.04
CA GLN A 247 2.43 -9.43 12.71
C GLN A 247 3.35 -8.21 12.60
N THR A 248 4.66 -8.46 12.71
CA THR A 248 5.71 -7.43 12.84
C THR A 248 5.78 -6.50 11.63
N GLN A 249 5.42 -6.96 10.43
CA GLN A 249 5.40 -6.11 9.23
C GLN A 249 4.34 -5.01 9.29
N TRP A 250 3.25 -5.18 10.07
CA TRP A 250 2.26 -4.11 10.25
C TRP A 250 2.82 -2.93 11.05
N VAL A 251 3.89 -3.12 11.84
CA VAL A 251 4.55 -2.01 12.52
C VAL A 251 5.04 -1.00 11.49
N LEU A 252 5.82 -1.42 10.50
CA LEU A 252 6.29 -0.55 9.41
C LEU A 252 5.12 -0.03 8.57
N ARG A 253 4.18 -0.91 8.22
CA ARG A 253 3.04 -0.53 7.39
C ARG A 253 2.12 0.49 8.06
N SER A 254 2.12 0.60 9.39
CA SER A 254 1.36 1.63 10.12
C SER A 254 1.70 3.05 9.69
N PHE A 255 2.88 3.24 9.07
CA PHE A 255 3.36 4.51 8.51
C PHE A 255 3.26 4.55 6.98
N SER A 256 2.39 3.76 6.34
CA SER A 256 2.16 3.85 4.90
C SER A 256 1.28 5.07 4.53
N PRO A 257 1.28 5.51 3.26
CA PRO A 257 0.37 6.57 2.81
C PRO A 257 -1.09 6.21 3.02
N GLU A 258 -1.43 4.92 2.92
CA GLU A 258 -2.76 4.37 3.19
C GLU A 258 -3.20 4.62 4.63
N ASN A 259 -2.36 4.26 5.58
CA ASN A 259 -2.71 4.34 6.99
C ASN A 259 -2.75 5.78 7.48
N LEU A 260 -1.77 6.59 7.07
CA LEU A 260 -1.79 8.02 7.37
C LEU A 260 -2.97 8.72 6.69
N TYR A 261 -3.42 8.25 5.52
CA TYR A 261 -4.63 8.78 4.91
C TYR A 261 -5.86 8.60 5.82
N TYR A 262 -6.09 7.39 6.33
CA TYR A 262 -7.26 7.14 7.18
C TYR A 262 -7.17 7.87 8.53
N LEU A 263 -5.97 8.08 9.08
CA LEU A 263 -5.76 8.92 10.26
C LEU A 263 -6.12 10.38 9.98
N GLY A 264 -5.58 10.95 8.90
CA GLY A 264 -5.86 12.31 8.46
C GLY A 264 -7.34 12.51 8.13
N TRP A 265 -7.95 11.60 7.38
CA TRP A 265 -9.38 11.64 7.05
C TRP A 265 -10.26 11.62 8.30
N LYS A 266 -9.91 10.82 9.31
CA LYS A 266 -10.67 10.77 10.56
C LYS A 266 -10.61 12.10 11.31
N LYS A 267 -9.44 12.76 11.35
CA LYS A 267 -9.19 14.02 12.06
C LYS A 267 -9.72 15.24 11.29
N TRP A 268 -9.38 15.37 10.01
CA TRP A 268 -9.59 16.59 9.21
C TRP A 268 -10.75 16.50 8.20
N LYS A 269 -11.35 15.32 7.99
CA LYS A 269 -12.49 15.11 7.08
C LYS A 269 -12.19 15.50 5.61
N GLY A 270 -13.22 15.94 4.88
CA GLY A 270 -13.29 16.16 3.43
C GLY A 270 -12.06 16.80 2.80
N ASP A 271 -11.58 17.89 3.40
CA ASP A 271 -10.52 18.75 2.85
C ASP A 271 -9.20 18.01 2.66
N PHE A 272 -8.95 17.00 3.49
CA PHE A 272 -7.73 16.21 3.43
C PHE A 272 -7.65 15.28 2.20
N GLY A 273 -8.79 14.80 1.68
CA GLY A 273 -8.81 13.99 0.46
C GLY A 273 -8.38 14.79 -0.78
N THR A 274 -8.80 16.06 -0.83
CA THR A 274 -8.41 17.02 -1.87
C THR A 274 -6.93 17.39 -1.75
N GLU A 275 -6.46 17.69 -0.54
CA GLU A 275 -5.04 17.95 -0.30
C GLU A 275 -4.16 16.79 -0.78
N LEU A 276 -4.54 15.55 -0.45
CA LEU A 276 -3.79 14.38 -0.88
C LEU A 276 -3.78 14.22 -2.40
N GLY A 277 -4.84 14.66 -3.10
CA GLY A 277 -4.86 14.75 -4.57
C GLY A 277 -3.70 15.59 -5.08
N TYR A 278 -3.62 16.84 -4.63
CA TYR A 278 -2.53 17.76 -4.99
C TYR A 278 -1.15 17.23 -4.62
N ARG A 279 -1.02 16.51 -3.49
CA ARG A 279 0.25 15.90 -3.09
C ARG A 279 0.67 14.78 -4.03
N VAL A 280 -0.28 13.94 -4.46
CA VAL A 280 0.00 12.87 -5.43
C VAL A 280 0.43 13.46 -6.78
N GLU A 281 -0.25 14.50 -7.24
CA GLU A 281 0.11 15.24 -8.46
C GLU A 281 1.53 15.79 -8.35
N ALA A 282 1.81 16.59 -7.32
CA ALA A 282 3.11 17.22 -7.13
C ALA A 282 4.23 16.19 -6.90
N TYR A 283 3.98 15.13 -6.12
CA TYR A 283 4.96 14.08 -5.85
C TYR A 283 5.28 13.27 -7.12
N THR A 284 4.29 13.05 -7.98
CA THR A 284 4.52 12.45 -9.31
C THR A 284 5.46 13.32 -10.14
N GLY A 285 5.28 14.65 -10.09
CA GLY A 285 6.19 15.61 -10.70
C GLY A 285 7.60 15.57 -10.12
N ASP A 286 7.73 15.56 -8.79
CA ASP A 286 9.04 15.44 -8.10
C ASP A 286 9.76 14.15 -8.53
N GLN A 287 9.03 13.04 -8.62
CA GLN A 287 9.55 11.77 -9.12
C GLN A 287 9.98 11.87 -10.59
N LEU A 288 9.16 12.40 -11.49
CA LEU A 288 9.55 12.52 -12.90
C LEU A 288 10.75 13.45 -13.13
N ASN A 289 10.93 14.48 -12.31
CA ASN A 289 11.98 15.47 -12.49
C ASN A 289 13.28 15.16 -11.71
N HIS A 290 13.31 14.19 -10.79
CA HIS A 290 14.42 14.06 -9.85
C HIS A 290 15.78 13.82 -10.51
N SER A 291 15.82 13.09 -11.63
CA SER A 291 17.08 12.80 -12.35
C SER A 291 17.52 13.96 -13.26
N GLY A 292 16.63 14.88 -13.59
CA GLY A 292 16.85 15.93 -14.60
C GLY A 292 17.06 15.41 -16.02
N GLN A 293 16.83 14.12 -16.28
CA GLN A 293 17.08 13.48 -17.58
C GLN A 293 15.83 13.35 -18.44
N LEU A 294 14.65 13.50 -17.85
CA LEU A 294 13.36 13.36 -18.53
C LEU A 294 12.86 14.72 -19.00
N GLU A 295 12.26 14.77 -20.19
CA GLU A 295 11.53 15.95 -20.65
C GLU A 295 10.10 15.89 -20.11
N VAL A 296 9.82 16.72 -19.11
CA VAL A 296 8.56 16.71 -18.36
C VAL A 296 7.94 18.11 -18.43
N LEU A 297 6.67 18.19 -18.83
CA LEU A 297 5.90 19.43 -18.84
C LEU A 297 4.74 19.34 -17.85
N PRO A 298 4.43 20.43 -17.12
CA PRO A 298 3.34 20.45 -16.15
C PRO A 298 1.97 20.61 -16.82
N GLU A 299 0.91 20.50 -16.01
CA GLU A 299 -0.47 20.81 -16.37
C GLU A 299 -0.60 22.11 -17.18
N ILE A 300 -1.30 22.02 -18.31
CA ILE A 300 -1.62 23.13 -19.19
C ILE A 300 -3.04 23.60 -18.90
N ARG A 301 -3.20 24.91 -18.67
CA ARG A 301 -4.51 25.58 -18.56
C ARG A 301 -4.84 26.27 -19.86
N TRP A 302 -6.03 26.04 -20.42
CA TRP A 302 -6.49 26.74 -21.64
C TRP A 302 -7.93 27.22 -21.57
N GLY A 303 -8.26 28.22 -22.39
CA GLY A 303 -9.58 28.86 -22.42
C GLY A 303 -9.65 30.13 -21.58
N LYS A 304 -10.86 30.50 -21.12
CA LYS A 304 -11.11 31.74 -20.34
C LYS A 304 -10.55 31.64 -18.91
N ALA A 305 -10.63 32.72 -18.13
CA ALA A 305 -9.94 32.96 -16.84
C ALA A 305 -10.02 31.89 -15.73
N ASN A 306 -10.85 30.84 -15.88
CA ASN A 306 -10.82 29.61 -15.08
C ASN A 306 -10.79 28.41 -16.05
N GLY A 307 -9.74 28.37 -16.87
CA GLY A 307 -9.65 27.52 -18.04
C GLY A 307 -9.84 26.03 -17.74
N LYS A 308 -10.11 25.26 -18.80
CA LYS A 308 -10.03 23.81 -18.69
C LYS A 308 -8.60 23.41 -18.33
N LEU A 309 -8.50 22.32 -17.59
CA LEU A 309 -7.24 21.72 -17.16
C LEU A 309 -6.93 20.53 -18.04
N SER A 310 -5.64 20.26 -18.25
CA SER A 310 -5.18 19.09 -18.98
C SER A 310 -4.99 17.94 -18.01
N VAL A 311 -4.30 16.89 -18.45
CA VAL A 311 -3.64 15.99 -17.51
C VAL A 311 -2.60 16.73 -16.66
N ASP A 312 -2.25 16.16 -15.50
CA ASP A 312 -1.34 16.75 -14.53
C ASP A 312 0.11 16.89 -15.05
N TRP A 313 0.57 15.91 -15.84
CA TRP A 313 1.92 15.89 -16.40
C TRP A 313 1.98 15.33 -17.82
N PHE A 314 2.93 15.83 -18.60
CA PHE A 314 3.34 15.26 -19.88
C PHE A 314 4.76 14.75 -19.76
N LEU A 315 5.00 13.50 -20.09
CA LEU A 315 6.34 12.94 -20.24
C LEU A 315 6.63 12.75 -21.72
N ILE A 316 7.63 13.46 -22.22
CA ILE A 316 8.04 13.42 -23.62
C ILE A 316 9.27 12.53 -23.73
N THR A 317 9.16 11.52 -24.59
CA THR A 317 10.26 10.61 -24.93
C THR A 317 10.47 10.60 -26.43
N PRO A 318 11.64 10.17 -26.94
CA PRO A 318 11.88 10.09 -28.39
C PRO A 318 10.85 9.25 -29.17
N THR A 319 10.26 8.22 -28.55
CA THR A 319 9.37 7.27 -29.23
C THR A 319 7.90 7.36 -28.83
N ALA A 320 7.55 8.07 -27.76
CA ALA A 320 6.16 8.31 -27.34
C ALA A 320 5.97 9.60 -26.53
N THR A 321 4.74 10.12 -26.52
CA THR A 321 4.27 11.14 -25.58
C THR A 321 3.34 10.49 -24.57
N ILE A 322 3.64 10.58 -23.28
CA ILE A 322 2.85 9.96 -22.21
C ILE A 322 2.05 11.06 -21.49
N LEU A 323 0.73 10.92 -21.50
CA LEU A 323 -0.21 11.79 -20.79
C LEU A 323 -0.49 11.21 -19.41
N ILE A 324 -0.10 11.91 -18.34
CA ILE A 324 -0.11 11.39 -16.98
C ILE A 324 -1.15 12.13 -16.14
N GLU A 325 -2.17 11.40 -15.71
CA GLU A 325 -3.23 11.88 -14.83
C GLU A 325 -3.11 11.22 -13.46
N CYS A 326 -3.28 11.96 -12.38
CA CYS A 326 -3.14 11.51 -11.01
C CYS A 326 -4.49 11.43 -10.29
N LYS A 327 -4.63 10.43 -9.41
CA LYS A 327 -5.79 10.25 -8.53
C LYS A 327 -5.38 9.79 -7.13
N SER A 328 -5.95 10.44 -6.12
CA SER A 328 -5.87 9.99 -4.73
C SER A 328 -7.00 9.03 -4.33
N ALA A 329 -7.86 8.62 -5.28
CA ALA A 329 -8.97 7.72 -5.00
C ALA A 329 -8.50 6.38 -4.38
N ARG A 330 -9.32 5.83 -3.47
CA ARG A 330 -9.01 4.60 -2.72
C ARG A 330 -10.07 3.54 -2.94
N THR A 331 -9.69 2.26 -2.99
CA THR A 331 -10.64 1.14 -3.01
C THR A 331 -11.38 1.03 -1.67
N THR A 332 -12.68 0.73 -1.71
CA THR A 332 -13.47 0.51 -0.48
C THR A 332 -13.14 -0.87 0.09
N LEU A 333 -13.39 -1.11 1.38
CA LEU A 333 -13.18 -2.44 1.98
C LEU A 333 -13.92 -3.55 1.21
N ASN A 334 -15.15 -3.27 0.81
CA ASN A 334 -15.97 -4.14 -0.02
C ASN A 334 -15.33 -4.46 -1.38
N ALA A 335 -14.83 -3.44 -2.08
CA ALA A 335 -14.12 -3.65 -3.34
C ALA A 335 -12.84 -4.47 -3.11
N ARG A 336 -12.06 -4.13 -2.08
CA ARG A 336 -10.82 -4.84 -1.73
C ARG A 336 -11.05 -6.32 -1.43
N ALA A 337 -12.20 -6.65 -0.84
CA ALA A 337 -12.58 -8.02 -0.55
C ALA A 337 -13.08 -8.80 -1.77
N GLY A 338 -13.24 -8.15 -2.94
CA GLY A 338 -13.80 -8.78 -4.12
C GLY A 338 -15.29 -9.07 -3.99
N ASP A 339 -16.06 -8.13 -3.44
CA ASP A 339 -17.52 -8.25 -3.49
C ASP A 339 -18.05 -8.09 -4.94
N PRO A 340 -19.31 -8.44 -5.23
CA PRO A 340 -19.84 -8.41 -6.60
C PRO A 340 -19.92 -7.00 -7.21
N THR A 341 -19.72 -5.95 -6.42
CA THR A 341 -19.69 -4.56 -6.87
C THR A 341 -18.27 -4.05 -7.12
N ALA A 342 -17.24 -4.86 -6.82
CA ALA A 342 -15.84 -4.44 -6.85
C ALA A 342 -15.41 -3.90 -8.22
N VAL A 343 -15.70 -4.61 -9.31
CA VAL A 343 -15.37 -4.18 -10.68
C VAL A 343 -15.96 -2.80 -10.98
N ARG A 344 -17.25 -2.60 -10.69
CA ARG A 344 -17.93 -1.31 -10.87
C ARG A 344 -17.33 -0.23 -9.98
N SER A 345 -17.01 -0.54 -8.72
CA SER A 345 -16.45 0.43 -7.78
C SER A 345 -15.05 0.88 -8.19
N ILE A 346 -14.26 -0.01 -8.77
CA ILE A 346 -12.93 0.30 -9.32
C ILE A 346 -13.10 1.14 -10.59
N SER A 347 -13.91 0.69 -11.54
CA SER A 347 -14.04 1.40 -12.83
C SER A 347 -14.56 2.83 -12.65
N GLN A 348 -15.55 3.05 -11.78
CA GLN A 348 -16.06 4.39 -11.45
C GLN A 348 -14.99 5.35 -10.90
N LYS A 349 -13.97 4.83 -10.21
CA LYS A 349 -12.88 5.66 -9.66
C LYS A 349 -11.85 6.05 -10.71
N LEU A 350 -11.66 5.21 -11.72
CA LEU A 350 -10.68 5.44 -12.78
C LEU A 350 -11.30 6.21 -13.96
N GLU A 351 -12.62 6.09 -14.17
CA GLU A 351 -13.34 6.66 -15.30
C GLU A 351 -13.06 8.15 -15.53
N ALA A 352 -13.06 8.97 -14.47
CA ALA A 352 -12.81 10.39 -14.58
C ALA A 352 -11.41 10.70 -15.14
N GLY A 353 -10.39 9.93 -14.72
CA GLY A 353 -9.03 10.10 -15.23
C GLY A 353 -8.88 9.68 -16.68
N PHE A 354 -9.55 8.59 -17.08
CA PHE A 354 -9.56 8.15 -18.49
C PHE A 354 -10.19 9.20 -19.40
N ARG A 355 -11.33 9.78 -19.00
CA ARG A 355 -11.98 10.88 -19.75
C ARG A 355 -11.09 12.12 -19.84
N GLN A 356 -10.35 12.44 -18.79
CA GLN A 356 -9.45 13.59 -18.73
C GLN A 356 -8.26 13.45 -19.68
N ILE A 357 -7.67 12.25 -19.73
CA ILE A 357 -6.62 11.90 -20.68
C ILE A 357 -7.13 12.02 -22.13
N ASP A 358 -8.28 11.42 -22.44
CA ASP A 358 -8.86 11.49 -23.79
C ASP A 358 -9.22 12.92 -24.22
N THR A 359 -9.74 13.72 -23.28
CA THR A 359 -10.03 15.15 -23.52
C THR A 359 -8.74 15.90 -23.85
N THR A 360 -7.66 15.63 -23.12
CA THR A 360 -6.35 16.25 -23.38
C THR A 360 -5.78 15.83 -24.72
N HIS A 361 -5.89 14.55 -25.08
CA HIS A 361 -5.49 14.03 -26.38
C HIS A 361 -6.23 14.78 -27.53
N ASP A 362 -7.53 15.01 -27.41
CA ASP A 362 -8.31 15.72 -28.41
C ASP A 362 -7.82 17.17 -28.63
N GLU A 363 -7.46 17.86 -27.56
CA GLU A 363 -6.92 19.23 -27.62
C GLU A 363 -5.55 19.26 -28.30
N ILE A 364 -4.70 18.25 -28.07
CA ILE A 364 -3.43 18.08 -28.76
C ILE A 364 -3.66 17.85 -30.27
N ILE A 365 -4.46 16.85 -30.64
CA ILE A 365 -4.66 16.47 -32.04
C ILE A 365 -5.39 17.57 -32.84
N SER A 366 -6.33 18.27 -32.23
CA SER A 366 -7.02 19.42 -32.86
C SER A 366 -6.10 20.62 -33.10
N GLY A 367 -4.87 20.61 -32.58
CA GLY A 367 -3.89 21.67 -32.79
C GLY A 367 -4.17 22.94 -31.99
N ASN A 368 -4.76 22.80 -30.80
CA ASN A 368 -4.89 23.90 -29.86
C ASN A 368 -3.50 24.49 -29.57
N SER A 369 -3.34 25.80 -29.79
CA SER A 369 -2.07 26.51 -29.63
C SER A 369 -1.48 26.42 -28.22
N SER A 370 -2.31 26.18 -27.20
CA SER A 370 -1.85 26.00 -25.82
C SER A 370 -1.01 24.73 -25.65
N PHE A 371 -1.20 23.75 -26.54
CA PHE A 371 -0.51 22.46 -26.57
C PHE A 371 0.59 22.40 -27.63
N ALA A 372 1.02 23.54 -28.18
CA ALA A 372 2.00 23.57 -29.27
C ALA A 372 3.36 22.96 -28.90
N ALA A 373 3.70 22.92 -27.61
CA ALA A 373 4.92 22.29 -27.10
C ALA A 373 4.83 20.75 -27.02
N ILE A 374 3.62 20.17 -27.14
CA ILE A 374 3.42 18.73 -27.03
C ILE A 374 3.61 18.08 -28.41
N PRO A 375 4.55 17.14 -28.58
CA PRO A 375 4.77 16.47 -29.85
C PRO A 375 3.56 15.63 -30.29
N ARG A 376 3.29 15.66 -31.60
CA ARG A 376 2.17 14.97 -32.28
C ARG A 376 2.63 13.99 -33.35
N ASP A 377 3.93 13.88 -33.52
CA ASP A 377 4.62 13.08 -34.54
C ASP A 377 4.91 11.64 -34.07
N ARG A 378 4.54 11.30 -32.83
CA ARG A 378 4.77 10.00 -32.19
C ARG A 378 3.51 9.52 -31.46
N PRO A 379 3.40 8.21 -31.15
CA PRO A 379 2.29 7.67 -30.38
C PRO A 379 2.04 8.43 -29.07
N ILE A 380 0.76 8.69 -28.78
CA ILE A 380 0.31 9.26 -27.52
C ILE A 380 -0.28 8.14 -26.67
N ILE A 381 0.19 8.00 -25.43
CA ILE A 381 -0.21 6.93 -24.50
C ILE A 381 -0.69 7.57 -23.20
N GLY A 382 -1.79 7.08 -22.65
CA GLY A 382 -2.31 7.53 -21.36
C GLY A 382 -1.76 6.72 -20.19
N LEU A 383 -1.50 7.39 -19.08
CA LEU A 383 -1.11 6.77 -17.82
C LEU A 383 -1.90 7.40 -16.66
N LEU A 384 -2.73 6.60 -16.00
CA LEU A 384 -3.45 6.99 -14.80
C LEU A 384 -2.69 6.53 -13.55
N ILE A 385 -2.11 7.46 -12.80
CA ILE A 385 -1.39 7.22 -11.56
C ILE A 385 -2.33 7.30 -10.37
N THR A 386 -2.28 6.29 -9.52
CA THR A 386 -3.00 6.23 -8.25
C THR A 386 -2.03 6.26 -7.07
N ALA A 387 -2.41 6.85 -5.93
CA ALA A 387 -1.48 6.90 -4.79
C ALA A 387 -1.18 5.52 -4.18
N GLU A 388 -2.11 4.57 -4.35
CA GLU A 388 -1.97 3.18 -3.90
C GLU A 388 -2.22 2.25 -5.08
N PRO A 389 -1.59 1.06 -5.12
CA PRO A 389 -1.88 0.05 -6.13
C PRO A 389 -3.37 -0.26 -6.25
N CYS A 390 -3.93 0.02 -7.42
CA CYS A 390 -5.25 -0.45 -7.81
C CYS A 390 -5.09 -1.81 -8.50
N TYR A 391 -4.95 -2.88 -7.70
CA TYR A 391 -4.69 -4.22 -8.24
C TYR A 391 -5.71 -4.62 -9.30
N LEU A 392 -5.22 -5.28 -10.35
CA LEU A 392 -6.02 -5.76 -11.46
C LEU A 392 -6.67 -4.66 -12.32
N ALA A 393 -6.35 -3.37 -12.10
CA ALA A 393 -6.96 -2.27 -12.85
C ALA A 393 -6.79 -2.39 -14.37
N ASN A 394 -5.72 -3.07 -14.81
CA ASN A 394 -5.44 -3.32 -16.23
C ASN A 394 -6.05 -4.62 -16.76
N THR A 395 -6.66 -5.47 -15.94
CA THR A 395 -7.28 -6.72 -16.41
C THR A 395 -8.44 -6.48 -17.38
N THR A 396 -8.66 -7.43 -18.29
CA THR A 396 -9.70 -7.36 -19.32
C THR A 396 -11.09 -7.02 -18.75
N ASP A 397 -11.48 -7.63 -17.62
CA ASP A 397 -12.81 -7.40 -17.04
C ASP A 397 -13.00 -5.98 -16.51
N ILE A 398 -11.97 -5.40 -15.88
CA ILE A 398 -12.02 -4.01 -15.41
C ILE A 398 -11.94 -3.05 -16.59
N ARG A 399 -11.08 -3.30 -17.58
CA ARG A 399 -10.98 -2.50 -18.80
C ARG A 399 -12.29 -2.49 -19.59
N ALA A 400 -12.99 -3.61 -19.68
CA ALA A 400 -14.29 -3.70 -20.33
C ALA A 400 -15.39 -2.87 -19.63
N ALA A 401 -15.19 -2.53 -18.35
CA ALA A 401 -16.09 -1.67 -17.57
C ALA A 401 -15.66 -0.19 -17.57
N LEU A 402 -14.54 0.15 -18.19
CA LEU A 402 -14.05 1.52 -18.37
C LEU A 402 -14.57 2.12 -19.68
N PRO A 403 -14.59 3.46 -19.82
CA PRO A 403 -14.97 4.09 -21.08
C PRO A 403 -14.01 3.66 -22.20
N GLU A 404 -14.56 3.49 -23.40
CA GLU A 404 -13.75 3.36 -24.61
C GLU A 404 -12.94 4.65 -24.81
N THR A 405 -11.67 4.49 -25.16
CA THR A 405 -10.70 5.58 -25.25
C THR A 405 -10.03 5.60 -26.61
N LYS A 406 -9.64 6.79 -27.08
CA LYS A 406 -9.04 6.98 -28.41
C LYS A 406 -7.58 6.55 -28.46
N ILE A 407 -6.94 6.52 -27.31
CA ILE A 407 -5.55 6.10 -27.12
C ILE A 407 -5.47 4.99 -26.06
N PRO A 408 -4.45 4.13 -26.10
CA PRO A 408 -4.23 3.17 -25.03
C PRO A 408 -3.93 3.89 -23.72
N ILE A 409 -4.71 3.57 -22.68
CA ILE A 409 -4.48 4.05 -21.30
C ILE A 409 -4.13 2.87 -20.39
N LEU A 410 -3.09 3.02 -19.57
CA LEU A 410 -2.68 2.10 -18.51
C LEU A 410 -2.97 2.72 -17.14
N ALA A 411 -3.38 1.90 -16.17
CA ALA A 411 -3.41 2.29 -14.76
C ALA A 411 -2.11 1.84 -14.07
N ALA A 412 -1.60 2.70 -13.20
CA ALA A 412 -0.40 2.47 -12.40
C ALA A 412 -0.50 3.18 -11.05
N SER A 413 0.51 3.03 -10.22
CA SER A 413 0.57 3.57 -8.87
C SER A 413 1.86 4.33 -8.61
N LEU A 414 1.95 5.03 -7.47
CA LEU A 414 3.19 5.73 -7.07
C LEU A 414 4.43 4.82 -7.03
N PRO A 415 4.36 3.58 -6.49
CA PRO A 415 5.47 2.63 -6.65
C PRO A 415 5.92 2.41 -8.10
N ASP A 416 4.99 2.38 -9.06
CA ASP A 416 5.33 2.20 -10.47
C ASP A 416 6.04 3.44 -11.03
N ILE A 417 5.57 4.66 -10.70
CA ILE A 417 6.23 5.89 -11.21
C ILE A 417 7.62 6.08 -10.62
N GLU A 418 7.84 5.70 -9.36
CA GLU A 418 9.15 5.74 -8.72
C GLU A 418 10.16 4.85 -9.40
N HIS A 419 9.71 3.70 -9.93
CA HIS A 419 10.52 2.80 -10.71
C HIS A 419 10.78 3.36 -12.11
N LEU A 420 9.73 3.78 -12.81
CA LEU A 420 9.80 4.31 -14.18
C LEU A 420 10.69 5.55 -14.26
N ALA A 421 10.60 6.46 -13.30
CA ALA A 421 11.35 7.70 -13.28
C ALA A 421 12.88 7.51 -13.19
N THR A 422 13.34 6.30 -12.86
CA THR A 422 14.77 5.94 -12.86
C THR A 422 15.32 5.55 -14.23
N LEU A 423 14.43 5.33 -15.21
CA LEU A 423 14.81 4.83 -16.54
C LEU A 423 15.09 5.99 -17.50
N PRO A 424 16.03 5.83 -18.46
CA PRO A 424 16.24 6.82 -19.51
C PRO A 424 14.99 7.04 -20.36
N GLY A 425 14.79 8.27 -20.86
CA GLY A 425 13.62 8.62 -21.67
C GLY A 425 13.43 7.76 -22.92
N GLU A 426 14.52 7.41 -23.63
CA GLU A 426 14.50 6.48 -24.77
C GLU A 426 13.91 5.12 -24.39
N VAL A 427 14.38 4.56 -23.28
CA VAL A 427 13.94 3.25 -22.78
C VAL A 427 12.47 3.32 -22.33
N LEU A 428 12.05 4.41 -21.68
CA LEU A 428 10.67 4.60 -21.23
C LEU A 428 9.67 4.61 -22.37
N GLY A 429 9.93 5.39 -23.42
CA GLY A 429 9.06 5.47 -24.58
C GLY A 429 8.87 4.09 -25.22
N ASP A 430 9.97 3.36 -25.40
CA ASP A 430 9.96 2.03 -26.01
C ASP A 430 9.22 1.00 -25.16
N ILE A 431 9.38 1.03 -23.84
CA ILE A 431 8.61 0.19 -22.92
C ILE A 431 7.12 0.43 -23.10
N PHE A 432 6.66 1.69 -23.04
CA PHE A 432 5.25 1.99 -23.14
C PHE A 432 4.68 1.56 -24.49
N VAL A 433 5.38 1.84 -25.59
CA VAL A 433 4.98 1.40 -26.93
C VAL A 433 4.89 -0.13 -27.00
N ARG A 434 5.84 -0.87 -26.42
CA ARG A 434 5.79 -2.34 -26.40
C ARG A 434 4.62 -2.87 -25.57
N ILE A 435 4.38 -2.32 -24.38
CA ILE A 435 3.28 -2.76 -23.49
C ILE A 435 1.92 -2.54 -24.16
N VAL A 436 1.67 -1.36 -24.74
CA VAL A 436 0.35 -1.05 -25.30
C VAL A 436 0.05 -1.79 -26.61
N ASN A 437 1.09 -2.27 -27.30
CA ASN A 437 0.95 -3.08 -28.52
C ASN A 437 0.95 -4.59 -28.24
N ASP A 438 1.13 -5.01 -26.98
CA ASP A 438 1.07 -6.40 -26.56
C ASP A 438 -0.22 -6.65 -25.75
N PRO A 439 -1.20 -7.40 -26.32
CA PRO A 439 -2.48 -7.65 -25.67
C PRO A 439 -2.39 -8.33 -24.31
N GLU A 440 -1.30 -9.06 -24.04
CA GLU A 440 -1.08 -9.73 -22.77
C GLU A 440 -0.44 -8.77 -21.76
N LEU A 441 0.65 -8.09 -22.12
CA LEU A 441 1.34 -7.18 -21.21
C LEU A 441 0.49 -5.98 -20.79
N MET A 442 -0.45 -5.55 -21.64
CA MET A 442 -1.41 -4.50 -21.31
C MET A 442 -2.38 -4.89 -20.20
N THR A 443 -2.49 -6.18 -19.86
CA THR A 443 -3.40 -6.69 -18.82
C THR A 443 -2.77 -6.81 -17.44
N TYR A 444 -1.45 -6.69 -17.36
CA TYR A 444 -0.71 -6.83 -16.11
C TYR A 444 -0.59 -5.50 -15.36
N ASP A 445 -0.26 -5.57 -14.07
CA ASP A 445 0.23 -4.39 -13.35
C ASP A 445 1.55 -3.92 -13.99
N LEU A 446 1.76 -2.59 -14.07
CA LEU A 446 2.83 -2.01 -14.89
C LEU A 446 4.23 -2.52 -14.50
N SER A 447 4.53 -2.59 -13.20
CA SER A 447 5.76 -3.21 -12.70
C SER A 447 5.99 -4.64 -13.21
N ASN A 448 4.95 -5.45 -13.35
CA ASN A 448 5.06 -6.83 -13.86
C ASN A 448 5.30 -6.84 -15.37
N SER A 449 4.62 -5.97 -16.13
CA SER A 449 4.88 -5.82 -17.57
C SER A 449 6.33 -5.45 -17.83
N ILE A 450 6.89 -4.51 -17.06
CA ILE A 450 8.29 -4.09 -17.17
C ILE A 450 9.25 -5.25 -16.87
N ARG A 451 9.01 -6.01 -15.79
CA ARG A 451 9.82 -7.20 -15.47
C ARG A 451 9.76 -8.25 -16.58
N GLN A 452 8.62 -8.46 -17.22
CA GLN A 452 8.54 -9.38 -18.36
C GLN A 452 9.38 -8.92 -19.55
N LEU A 453 9.44 -7.61 -19.81
CA LEU A 453 10.23 -7.05 -20.90
C LEU A 453 11.75 -7.10 -20.67
N PHE A 454 12.21 -6.95 -19.43
CA PHE A 454 13.63 -6.96 -19.07
C PHE A 454 14.14 -8.30 -18.52
N GLY A 455 13.23 -9.22 -18.17
CA GLY A 455 13.51 -10.50 -17.54
C GLY A 455 13.41 -10.46 -16.01
N GLU A 456 13.22 -11.63 -15.40
CA GLU A 456 12.97 -11.78 -13.95
C GLU A 456 14.11 -11.27 -13.05
N ASN A 457 15.34 -11.24 -13.56
CA ASN A 457 16.53 -10.78 -12.83
C ASN A 457 16.79 -9.28 -13.01
N TYR A 458 15.88 -8.54 -13.66
CA TYR A 458 16.04 -7.11 -13.84
C TYR A 458 15.97 -6.38 -12.50
N LEU A 459 17.07 -5.71 -12.15
CA LEU A 459 17.13 -4.77 -11.04
C LEU A 459 17.14 -3.36 -11.61
N PRO A 460 16.10 -2.55 -11.35
CA PRO A 460 16.10 -1.17 -11.80
C PRO A 460 17.27 -0.37 -11.22
N PRO A 461 17.66 0.72 -11.90
CA PRO A 461 18.47 1.75 -11.27
C PRO A 461 17.83 2.23 -9.97
N ARG A 462 18.66 2.71 -9.06
CA ARG A 462 18.20 3.20 -7.76
C ARG A 462 17.50 4.55 -7.93
N ASN A 463 16.41 4.74 -7.20
CA ASN A 463 15.72 6.03 -7.15
C ASN A 463 16.48 6.99 -6.23
N GLU A 464 17.17 7.97 -6.82
CA GLU A 464 18.05 8.90 -6.09
C GLU A 464 17.27 9.78 -5.10
N LEU A 465 16.03 10.14 -5.42
CA LEU A 465 15.18 10.94 -4.53
C LEU A 465 14.82 10.17 -3.25
N ILE A 466 14.41 8.90 -3.40
CA ILE A 466 14.14 8.01 -2.27
C ILE A 466 15.42 7.72 -1.48
N ASP A 467 16.54 7.48 -2.16
CA ASP A 467 17.82 7.21 -1.51
C ASP A 467 18.34 8.40 -0.70
N ALA A 468 18.31 9.60 -1.28
CA ALA A 468 18.72 10.82 -0.60
C ALA A 468 17.83 11.11 0.62
N ALA A 469 16.52 10.92 0.49
CA ALA A 469 15.60 11.06 1.61
C ALA A 469 15.81 9.98 2.68
N TYR A 470 16.12 8.74 2.31
CA TYR A 470 16.45 7.69 3.27
C TYR A 470 17.70 8.04 4.09
N LEU A 471 18.77 8.52 3.44
CA LEU A 471 19.97 8.99 4.12
C LEU A 471 19.69 10.21 4.99
N LYS A 472 18.84 11.13 4.53
CA LYS A 472 18.49 12.33 5.30
C LYS A 472 17.72 12.01 6.58
N TYR A 473 16.69 11.18 6.48
CA TYR A 473 15.71 10.99 7.55
C TYR A 473 15.96 9.77 8.42
N VAL A 474 16.45 8.66 7.85
CA VAL A 474 16.46 7.36 8.52
C VAL A 474 17.86 6.88 8.86
N MET A 475 18.83 7.13 7.97
CA MET A 475 20.23 6.74 8.16
C MET A 475 21.16 7.95 7.93
N PRO A 476 21.09 8.98 8.80
CA PRO A 476 21.98 10.13 8.69
C PRO A 476 23.44 9.70 8.75
N GLU A 477 24.31 10.36 7.97
CA GLU A 477 25.75 10.04 7.83
C GLU A 477 26.50 9.86 9.16
N ARG A 478 25.96 10.40 10.26
CA ARG A 478 26.49 10.24 11.62
C ARG A 478 26.44 8.81 12.16
N LEU A 479 25.60 7.93 11.61
CA LEU A 479 25.52 6.51 11.96
C LEU A 479 26.40 5.61 11.07
N ILE A 480 27.01 6.16 10.01
CA ILE A 480 27.87 5.42 9.07
C ILE A 480 29.34 5.44 9.52
N LYS A 481 29.67 6.27 10.52
CA LYS A 481 31.00 6.35 11.16
C LYS A 481 31.00 5.60 12.47
#